data_AF-A0A948HZ18-F1
#
_entry.id   AF-A0A948HZ18-F1
#
_cell.length_a   1.000
_cell.length_b   1.000
_cell.length_c   1.000
_cell.angle_alpha   90.00
_cell.angle_beta   90.00
_cell.angle_gamma   90.00
#
_symmetry.space_group_name_H-M   'P 1'
#
loop_
_entity.id
_entity.type
_entity.pdbx_description
1 polymer ?
#
loop_
_entity_poly.entity_id
_entity_poly.type
_entity_poly.pdbx_seq_one_letter_code
_entity_poly.pdbx_strand_id
1 'polypeptide(L)'
;MNQGRFSYLRALPWLVLGLGLLATYGAWKLFDTSITNSADRRFEQEVRATEHAIRDRLHAYETILRGTVGMFYASEDVTRAEFKTFIDILQLQRDYPGIQGIGYSPVISAADLVAHEADIRAEGFSDYSVSPPDMRDAYSPIVYIEPFNERNQRAFGFDMNTEPIRREALERARDNGNTAISGKLTLVQEIGAEAQPGFVMFMPIYRGARDPVDPARRRAELTGYVHA
;
A
#
# COMPACT_ATOMS: atom_id res chain seq x y z
N MET A 1 22.46 85.94 25.86
CA MET A 1 22.70 85.14 24.63
C MET A 1 23.35 83.79 25.02
N ASN A 2 22.59 82.81 25.53
CA ASN A 2 23.09 81.42 25.65
C ASN A 2 22.03 80.33 26.01
N GLN A 3 20.75 80.50 25.64
CA GLN A 3 19.73 79.46 25.93
C GLN A 3 19.68 78.30 24.91
N GLY A 4 20.35 78.42 23.75
CA GLY A 4 20.28 77.40 22.69
C GLY A 4 21.11 76.13 22.93
N ARG A 5 22.16 76.18 23.74
CA ARG A 5 23.15 75.09 23.86
C ARG A 5 22.73 73.96 24.82
N PHE A 6 21.80 74.23 25.75
CA PHE A 6 21.24 73.22 26.68
C PHE A 6 20.15 72.33 26.05
N SER A 7 19.56 72.75 24.93
CA SER A 7 18.50 72.00 24.23
C SER A 7 19.04 70.74 23.52
N TYR A 8 20.20 70.86 22.86
CA TYR A 8 20.81 69.77 22.09
C TYR A 8 21.34 68.61 22.97
N LEU A 9 21.79 68.90 24.18
CA LEU A 9 22.23 67.88 25.15
C LEU A 9 21.06 67.04 25.71
N ARG A 10 19.84 67.60 25.71
CA ARG A 10 18.62 66.86 26.11
C ARG A 10 18.05 65.97 25.00
N ALA A 11 18.38 66.26 23.73
CA ALA A 11 17.93 65.46 22.58
C ALA A 11 18.80 64.23 22.30
N LEU A 12 20.08 64.25 22.72
CA LEU A 12 21.04 63.16 22.50
C LEU A 12 20.59 61.79 23.05
N PRO A 13 20.05 61.68 24.30
CA PRO A 13 19.59 60.40 24.84
C PRO A 13 18.44 59.81 24.04
N TRP A 14 17.52 60.65 23.56
CA TRP A 14 16.37 60.22 22.75
C TRP A 14 16.79 59.71 21.37
N LEU A 15 17.82 60.33 20.75
CA LEU A 15 18.41 59.85 19.50
C LEU A 15 19.08 58.48 19.67
N VAL A 16 19.88 58.32 20.73
CA VAL A 16 20.53 57.03 21.04
C VAL A 16 19.48 55.95 21.32
N LEU A 17 18.43 56.27 22.07
CA LEU A 17 17.31 55.37 22.31
C LEU A 17 16.61 54.99 21.00
N GLY A 18 16.30 55.96 20.14
CA GLY A 18 15.66 55.73 18.84
C GLY A 18 16.49 54.82 17.93
N LEU A 19 17.81 55.07 17.84
CA LEU A 19 18.72 54.23 17.08
C LEU A 19 18.84 52.81 17.66
N GLY A 20 18.92 52.68 18.99
CA GLY A 20 18.95 51.39 19.68
C GLY A 20 17.67 50.58 19.44
N LEU A 21 16.50 51.22 19.51
CA LEU A 21 15.21 50.59 19.21
C LEU A 21 15.10 50.17 17.74
N LEU A 22 15.54 51.01 16.80
CA LEU A 22 15.56 50.68 15.38
C LEU A 22 16.50 49.50 15.08
N ALA A 23 17.69 49.47 15.68
CA ALA A 23 18.62 48.36 15.53
C ALA A 23 18.05 47.06 16.14
N THR A 24 17.41 47.15 17.31
CA THR A 24 16.75 46.01 17.97
C THR A 24 15.59 45.48 17.12
N TYR A 25 14.74 46.36 16.60
CA TYR A 25 13.63 45.99 15.72
C TYR A 25 14.12 45.36 14.41
N GLY A 26 15.17 45.93 13.80
CA GLY A 26 15.78 45.37 12.59
C GLY A 26 16.35 43.97 12.84
N ALA A 27 17.09 43.78 13.94
CA ALA A 27 17.60 42.47 14.34
C ALA A 27 16.46 41.48 14.62
N TRP A 28 15.44 41.88 15.39
CA TRP A 28 14.27 41.06 15.67
C TRP A 28 13.58 40.60 14.39
N LYS A 29 13.31 41.51 13.45
CA LYS A 29 12.64 41.18 12.18
C LYS A 29 13.46 40.19 11.33
N LEU A 30 14.80 40.36 11.29
CA LEU A 30 15.69 39.44 10.59
C LEU A 30 15.69 38.04 11.24
N PHE A 31 15.77 37.97 12.56
CA PHE A 31 15.74 36.70 13.30
C PHE A 31 14.38 36.02 13.21
N ASP A 32 13.29 36.75 13.38
CA ASP A 32 11.92 36.24 13.28
C ASP A 32 11.66 35.62 11.91
N THR A 33 12.02 36.34 10.84
CA THR A 33 11.94 35.84 9.46
C THR A 33 12.83 34.62 9.23
N SER A 34 14.01 34.58 9.84
CA SER A 34 14.92 33.42 9.71
C SER A 34 14.38 32.19 10.45
N ILE A 35 13.77 32.37 11.62
CA ILE A 35 13.19 31.30 12.44
C ILE A 35 11.98 30.68 11.74
N THR A 36 11.04 31.50 11.26
CA THR A 36 9.85 31.01 10.53
C THR A 36 10.24 30.28 9.26
N ASN A 37 11.10 30.87 8.43
CA ASN A 37 11.60 30.22 7.22
C ASN A 37 12.38 28.91 7.51
N SER A 38 13.03 28.80 8.66
CA SER A 38 13.74 27.57 9.03
C SER A 38 12.77 26.50 9.55
N ALA A 39 11.72 26.88 10.28
CA ALA A 39 10.65 25.99 10.69
C ALA A 39 9.88 25.45 9.47
N ASP A 40 9.52 26.32 8.52
CA ASP A 40 8.82 25.93 7.29
C ASP A 40 9.67 24.99 6.43
N ARG A 41 10.95 25.32 6.21
CA ARG A 41 11.86 24.44 5.46
C ARG A 41 12.01 23.07 6.12
N ARG A 42 12.11 23.02 7.45
CA ARG A 42 12.18 21.75 8.18
C ARG A 42 10.87 20.97 8.03
N PHE A 43 9.72 21.62 8.19
CA PHE A 43 8.42 20.98 7.98
C PHE A 43 8.30 20.38 6.58
N GLU A 44 8.64 21.13 5.54
CA GLU A 44 8.60 20.61 4.17
C GLU A 44 9.58 19.46 3.94
N GLN A 45 10.76 19.49 4.57
CA GLN A 45 11.73 18.38 4.48
C GLN A 45 11.16 17.11 5.10
N GLU A 46 10.54 17.20 6.28
CA GLU A 46 9.91 16.06 6.96
C GLU A 46 8.72 15.51 6.15
N VAL A 47 7.90 16.39 5.57
CA VAL A 47 6.80 16.00 4.67
C VAL A 47 7.33 15.23 3.46
N ARG A 48 8.35 15.78 2.77
CA ARG A 48 8.97 15.11 1.61
C ARG A 48 9.60 13.78 2.00
N ALA A 49 10.32 13.72 3.11
CA ALA A 49 10.93 12.48 3.60
C ALA A 49 9.87 11.41 3.89
N THR A 50 8.75 11.80 4.50
CA THR A 50 7.63 10.89 4.78
C THR A 50 6.94 10.41 3.50
N GLU A 51 6.69 11.31 2.55
CA GLU A 51 6.12 10.94 1.24
C GLU A 51 7.01 9.94 0.50
N HIS A 52 8.32 10.19 0.46
CA HIS A 52 9.28 9.27 -0.15
C HIS A 52 9.29 7.92 0.54
N ALA A 53 9.32 7.88 1.87
CA ALA A 53 9.30 6.63 2.64
C ALA A 53 8.03 5.80 2.37
N ILE A 54 6.86 6.45 2.19
CA ILE A 54 5.62 5.76 1.82
C ILE A 54 5.71 5.21 0.39
N ARG A 55 6.17 6.02 -0.57
CA ARG A 55 6.30 5.61 -1.97
C ARG A 55 7.28 4.44 -2.13
N ASP A 56 8.43 4.51 -1.47
CA ASP A 56 9.45 3.46 -1.51
C ASP A 56 8.90 2.14 -0.95
N ARG A 57 8.11 2.21 0.13
CA ARG A 57 7.42 1.03 0.70
C ARG A 57 6.44 0.41 -0.30
N LEU A 58 5.61 1.23 -0.95
CA LEU A 58 4.64 0.73 -1.94
C LEU A 58 5.32 0.11 -3.16
N HIS A 59 6.43 0.70 -3.63
CA HIS A 59 7.24 0.10 -4.71
C HIS A 59 7.91 -1.20 -4.30
N ALA A 60 8.34 -1.32 -3.05
CA ALA A 60 8.88 -2.58 -2.52
C ALA A 60 7.82 -3.69 -2.57
N TYR A 61 6.57 -3.38 -2.18
CA TYR A 61 5.47 -4.35 -2.23
C TYR A 61 5.11 -4.74 -3.67
N GLU A 62 5.04 -3.76 -4.58
CA GLU A 62 4.85 -4.02 -6.01
C GLU A 62 5.95 -4.94 -6.57
N THR A 63 7.21 -4.71 -6.19
CA THR A 63 8.35 -5.49 -6.65
C THR A 63 8.22 -6.96 -6.26
N ILE A 64 7.78 -7.24 -5.03
CA ILE A 64 7.53 -8.60 -4.60
C ILE A 64 6.38 -9.22 -5.38
N LEU A 65 5.25 -8.53 -5.51
CA LEU A 65 4.10 -9.06 -6.26
C LEU A 65 4.49 -9.38 -7.70
N ARG A 66 5.30 -8.54 -8.32
CA ARG A 66 5.86 -8.75 -9.66
C ARG A 66 6.78 -9.97 -9.72
N GLY A 67 7.60 -10.18 -8.69
CA GLY A 67 8.40 -11.39 -8.53
C GLY A 67 7.55 -12.65 -8.40
N THR A 68 6.50 -12.60 -7.58
CA THR A 68 5.55 -13.71 -7.41
C THR A 68 4.78 -14.01 -8.70
N VAL A 69 4.30 -12.98 -9.43
CA VAL A 69 3.71 -13.16 -10.77
C VAL A 69 4.73 -13.77 -11.74
N GLY A 70 5.98 -13.34 -11.67
CA GLY A 70 7.08 -13.93 -12.45
C GLY A 70 7.27 -15.42 -12.19
N MET A 71 7.10 -15.88 -10.96
CA MET A 71 7.12 -17.31 -10.61
C MET A 71 6.02 -18.10 -11.34
N PHE A 72 4.80 -17.56 -11.39
CA PHE A 72 3.69 -18.16 -12.15
C PHE A 72 3.92 -18.15 -13.65
N TYR A 73 4.54 -17.12 -14.21
CA TYR A 73 4.85 -17.07 -15.64
C TYR A 73 6.04 -17.95 -16.05
N ALA A 74 6.95 -18.25 -15.13
CA ALA A 74 8.15 -19.03 -15.39
C ALA A 74 7.98 -20.54 -15.14
N SER A 75 6.82 -20.96 -14.63
CA SER A 75 6.52 -22.35 -14.26
C SER A 75 5.31 -22.86 -15.04
N GLU A 76 5.27 -24.17 -15.33
CA GLU A 76 4.09 -24.79 -15.95
C GLU A 76 2.92 -24.87 -14.96
N ASP A 77 3.24 -25.16 -13.70
CA ASP A 77 2.34 -25.15 -12.56
C ASP A 77 3.11 -24.63 -11.35
N VAL A 78 2.40 -24.03 -10.38
CA VAL A 78 2.97 -23.58 -9.11
C VAL A 78 2.23 -24.30 -8.00
N THR A 79 2.91 -25.28 -7.40
CA THR A 79 2.36 -26.00 -6.26
C THR A 79 2.35 -25.14 -5.01
N ARG A 80 1.45 -25.45 -4.06
CA ARG A 80 1.41 -24.80 -2.75
C ARG A 80 2.75 -24.84 -2.00
N ALA A 81 3.49 -25.95 -2.11
CA ALA A 81 4.79 -26.12 -1.46
C ALA A 81 5.86 -25.20 -2.08
N GLU A 82 5.87 -25.05 -3.41
CA GLU A 82 6.75 -24.11 -4.10
C GLU A 82 6.40 -22.66 -3.77
N PHE A 83 5.10 -22.33 -3.79
CA PHE A 83 4.62 -21.00 -3.40
C PHE A 83 5.07 -20.67 -1.96
N LYS A 84 4.87 -21.59 -1.03
CA LYS A 84 5.33 -21.46 0.35
C LYS A 84 6.83 -21.23 0.43
N THR A 85 7.62 -22.06 -0.24
CA THR A 85 9.09 -21.95 -0.23
C THR A 85 9.54 -20.59 -0.77
N PHE A 86 8.91 -20.12 -1.85
CA PHE A 86 9.18 -18.82 -2.43
C PHE A 86 8.85 -17.69 -1.44
N ILE A 87 7.68 -17.70 -0.80
CA ILE A 87 7.31 -16.66 0.16
C ILE A 87 8.16 -16.70 1.44
N ASP A 88 8.52 -17.88 1.93
CA ASP A 88 9.36 -18.04 3.13
C ASP A 88 10.76 -17.42 2.92
N ILE A 89 11.34 -17.50 1.71
CA ILE A 89 12.67 -16.91 1.43
C ILE A 89 12.63 -15.38 1.39
N LEU A 90 11.48 -14.77 1.12
CA LEU A 90 11.31 -13.31 1.08
C LEU A 90 11.37 -12.66 2.48
N GLN A 91 11.20 -13.46 3.54
CA GLN A 91 11.33 -12.99 4.93
C GLN A 91 10.47 -11.74 5.21
N LEU A 92 9.19 -11.79 4.83
CA LEU A 92 8.28 -10.63 4.78
C LEU A 92 8.29 -9.75 6.04
N GLN A 93 8.30 -10.35 7.23
CA GLN A 93 8.30 -9.60 8.49
C GLN A 93 9.58 -8.77 8.71
N ARG A 94 10.72 -9.23 8.19
CA ARG A 94 12.02 -8.58 8.34
C ARG A 94 12.22 -7.52 7.24
N ASP A 95 12.00 -7.92 5.99
CA ASP A 95 12.42 -7.13 4.83
C ASP A 95 11.28 -6.27 4.25
N TYR A 96 10.03 -6.61 4.55
CA TYR A 96 8.84 -5.93 4.03
C TYR A 96 7.79 -5.68 5.14
N PRO A 97 8.18 -4.98 6.21
CA PRO A 97 7.30 -4.76 7.36
C PRO A 97 6.03 -4.02 6.94
N GLY A 98 4.88 -4.63 7.23
CA GLY A 98 3.56 -4.12 6.89
C GLY A 98 2.75 -5.08 6.01
N ILE A 99 3.42 -5.93 5.23
CA ILE A 99 2.75 -7.04 4.53
C ILE A 99 2.30 -8.08 5.57
N GLN A 100 1.01 -8.43 5.54
CA GLN A 100 0.44 -9.44 6.45
C GLN A 100 0.48 -10.85 5.86
N GLY A 101 0.48 -10.94 4.54
CA GLY A 101 0.71 -12.17 3.80
C GLY A 101 0.69 -11.89 2.31
N ILE A 102 1.18 -12.84 1.53
CA ILE A 102 1.07 -12.84 0.07
C ILE A 102 0.20 -14.03 -0.31
N GLY A 103 -0.76 -13.82 -1.20
CA GLY A 103 -1.62 -14.88 -1.66
C GLY A 103 -1.85 -14.86 -3.16
N TYR A 104 -2.52 -15.91 -3.61
CA TYR A 104 -2.91 -16.14 -4.98
C TYR A 104 -4.40 -16.46 -5.03
N SER A 105 -5.10 -15.81 -5.96
CA SER A 105 -6.51 -16.03 -6.25
C SER A 105 -6.72 -16.31 -7.74
N PRO A 106 -7.03 -17.55 -8.13
CA PRO A 106 -7.39 -17.88 -9.51
C PRO A 106 -8.78 -17.32 -9.85
N VAL A 107 -9.02 -17.08 -11.14
CA VAL A 107 -10.38 -16.84 -11.65
C VAL A 107 -11.01 -18.18 -12.01
N ILE A 108 -12.11 -18.51 -11.35
CA ILE A 108 -12.82 -19.79 -11.52
C ILE A 108 -14.21 -19.51 -12.06
N SER A 109 -14.63 -20.24 -13.10
CA SER A 109 -15.98 -20.14 -13.63
C SER A 109 -17.00 -20.84 -12.72
N ALA A 110 -18.28 -20.48 -12.83
CA ALA A 110 -19.35 -21.19 -12.14
C ALA A 110 -19.35 -22.71 -12.41
N ALA A 111 -18.98 -23.12 -13.62
CA ALA A 111 -18.96 -24.52 -14.03
C ALA A 111 -17.81 -25.30 -13.38
N ASP A 112 -16.69 -24.64 -13.08
CA ASP A 112 -15.48 -25.27 -12.55
C ASP A 112 -15.42 -25.27 -11.02
N LEU A 113 -16.31 -24.53 -10.35
CA LEU A 113 -16.30 -24.35 -8.90
C LEU A 113 -16.27 -25.69 -8.12
N VAL A 114 -17.11 -26.64 -8.51
CA VAL A 114 -17.22 -27.94 -7.81
C VAL A 114 -15.94 -28.76 -7.96
N ALA A 115 -15.35 -28.76 -9.16
CA ALA A 115 -14.09 -29.44 -9.42
C ALA A 115 -12.95 -28.80 -8.64
N HIS A 116 -12.86 -27.47 -8.67
CA HIS A 116 -11.88 -26.69 -7.91
C HIS A 116 -11.92 -26.99 -6.41
N GLU A 117 -13.12 -26.97 -5.79
CA GLU A 117 -13.24 -27.28 -4.38
C GLU A 117 -12.83 -28.73 -4.06
N ALA A 118 -13.12 -29.69 -4.95
CA ALA A 118 -12.70 -31.07 -4.78
C ALA A 118 -11.17 -31.22 -4.86
N ASP A 119 -10.53 -30.51 -5.78
CA ASP A 119 -9.07 -30.53 -5.94
C ASP A 119 -8.37 -29.98 -4.69
N ILE A 120 -8.80 -28.83 -4.17
CA ILE A 120 -8.24 -28.24 -2.95
C ILE A 120 -8.51 -29.13 -1.71
N ARG A 121 -9.67 -29.78 -1.64
CA ARG A 121 -9.95 -30.76 -0.57
C ARG A 121 -9.01 -31.97 -0.65
N ALA A 122 -8.69 -32.43 -1.86
CA ALA A 122 -7.74 -33.52 -2.09
C ALA A 122 -6.29 -33.17 -1.72
N GLU A 123 -5.92 -31.88 -1.72
CA GLU A 123 -4.64 -31.39 -1.20
C GLU A 123 -4.53 -31.46 0.34
N GLY A 124 -5.61 -31.81 1.05
CA GLY A 124 -5.62 -31.94 2.52
C GLY A 124 -6.44 -30.88 3.25
N PHE A 125 -7.18 -30.03 2.54
CA PHE A 125 -8.08 -29.03 3.13
C PHE A 125 -9.55 -29.49 3.07
N SER A 126 -9.91 -30.53 3.83
CA SER A 126 -11.22 -31.20 3.76
C SER A 126 -12.41 -30.25 3.87
N ASP A 127 -12.26 -29.17 4.64
CA ASP A 127 -13.33 -28.22 4.94
C ASP A 127 -13.29 -26.99 4.01
N TYR A 128 -12.44 -27.00 2.98
CA TYR A 128 -12.36 -25.90 2.02
C TYR A 128 -13.68 -25.71 1.28
N SER A 129 -14.09 -24.45 1.16
CA SER A 129 -15.20 -24.01 0.33
C SER A 129 -15.00 -22.56 -0.08
N VAL A 130 -15.49 -22.18 -1.25
CA VAL A 130 -15.52 -20.77 -1.65
C VAL A 130 -16.62 -20.04 -0.89
N SER A 131 -16.25 -18.93 -0.25
CA SER A 131 -17.13 -18.14 0.61
C SER A 131 -17.24 -16.70 0.14
N PRO A 132 -18.43 -16.08 0.18
CA PRO A 132 -19.74 -16.66 0.48
C PRO A 132 -20.29 -17.57 -0.64
N PRO A 133 -21.20 -18.51 -0.32
CA PRO A 133 -21.63 -19.61 -1.20
C PRO A 133 -22.59 -19.19 -2.33
N ASP A 134 -22.80 -17.90 -2.56
CA ASP A 134 -23.75 -17.43 -3.57
C ASP A 134 -23.31 -17.82 -4.99
N MET A 135 -24.29 -18.09 -5.86
CA MET A 135 -24.05 -18.39 -7.28
C MET A 135 -23.66 -17.13 -8.04
N ARG A 136 -22.54 -17.18 -8.77
CA ARG A 136 -21.98 -16.09 -9.59
C ARG A 136 -21.36 -16.67 -10.85
N ASP A 137 -21.20 -15.85 -11.89
CA ASP A 137 -20.61 -16.27 -13.16
C ASP A 137 -19.12 -16.65 -13.00
N ALA A 138 -18.41 -15.96 -12.11
CA ALA A 138 -17.01 -16.20 -11.80
C ALA A 138 -16.67 -15.88 -10.34
N TYR A 139 -15.65 -16.55 -9.84
CA TYR A 139 -15.15 -16.47 -8.47
C TYR A 139 -13.65 -16.15 -8.49
N SER A 140 -13.16 -15.46 -7.46
CA SER A 140 -11.75 -15.18 -7.24
C SER A 140 -11.36 -15.53 -5.79
N PRO A 141 -11.45 -16.81 -5.38
CA PRO A 141 -11.15 -17.22 -4.01
C PRO A 141 -9.65 -17.17 -3.73
N ILE A 142 -9.27 -16.91 -2.49
CA ILE A 142 -7.88 -17.09 -2.05
C ILE A 142 -7.59 -18.59 -1.95
N VAL A 143 -6.64 -19.09 -2.75
CA VAL A 143 -6.24 -20.51 -2.76
C VAL A 143 -4.85 -20.74 -2.18
N TYR A 144 -3.96 -19.75 -2.29
CA TYR A 144 -2.69 -19.71 -1.55
C TYR A 144 -2.66 -18.45 -0.69
N ILE A 145 -2.15 -18.56 0.54
CA ILE A 145 -1.87 -17.42 1.40
C ILE A 145 -0.74 -17.76 2.36
N GLU A 146 0.34 -17.01 2.32
CA GLU A 146 1.52 -17.26 3.14
C GLU A 146 1.95 -16.00 3.90
N PRO A 147 2.34 -16.12 5.18
CA PRO A 147 2.43 -17.36 5.96
C PRO A 147 1.04 -17.93 6.27
N PHE A 148 0.86 -19.24 6.13
CA PHE A 148 -0.41 -19.95 6.39
C PHE A 148 -0.70 -20.13 7.90
N ASN A 149 -0.61 -19.04 8.67
CA ASN A 149 -0.89 -19.00 10.11
C ASN A 149 -2.39 -18.84 10.40
N GLU A 150 -2.78 -18.95 11.67
CA GLU A 150 -4.19 -18.86 12.12
C GLU A 150 -4.91 -17.59 11.66
N ARG A 151 -4.18 -16.47 11.52
CA ARG A 151 -4.76 -15.19 11.07
C ARG A 151 -5.11 -15.27 9.59
N ASN A 152 -4.16 -15.67 8.75
CA ASN A 152 -4.31 -15.71 7.30
C ASN A 152 -5.23 -16.86 6.83
N GLN A 153 -5.28 -17.97 7.58
CA GLN A 153 -6.21 -19.08 7.31
C GLN A 153 -7.68 -18.66 7.25
N ARG A 154 -8.07 -17.58 7.95
CA ARG A 154 -9.45 -17.05 7.92
C ARG A 154 -9.84 -16.48 6.56
N ALA A 155 -8.87 -16.06 5.76
CA ALA A 155 -9.11 -15.54 4.41
C ALA A 155 -9.05 -16.65 3.35
N PHE A 156 -8.57 -17.85 3.69
CA PHE A 156 -8.51 -18.97 2.76
C PHE A 156 -9.92 -19.37 2.30
N GLY A 157 -10.12 -19.45 0.98
CA GLY A 157 -11.44 -19.68 0.37
C GLY A 157 -12.33 -18.43 0.25
N PHE A 158 -11.95 -17.28 0.82
CA PHE A 158 -12.71 -16.04 0.66
C PHE A 158 -12.66 -15.54 -0.78
N ASP A 159 -13.82 -15.36 -1.42
CA ASP A 159 -13.96 -14.81 -2.75
C ASP A 159 -13.80 -13.28 -2.73
N MET A 160 -12.66 -12.82 -3.24
CA MET A 160 -12.28 -11.41 -3.27
C MET A 160 -13.24 -10.54 -4.09
N ASN A 161 -14.00 -11.13 -5.03
CA ASN A 161 -14.97 -10.39 -5.85
C ASN A 161 -16.23 -9.97 -5.07
N THR A 162 -16.47 -10.54 -3.88
CA THR A 162 -17.71 -10.30 -3.14
C THR A 162 -17.73 -8.97 -2.40
N GLU A 163 -16.55 -8.44 -2.05
CA GLU A 163 -16.42 -7.15 -1.39
C GLU A 163 -16.20 -6.04 -2.44
N PRO A 164 -17.05 -4.98 -2.48
CA PRO A 164 -17.01 -3.97 -3.53
C PRO A 164 -15.68 -3.20 -3.66
N ILE A 165 -15.03 -2.85 -2.55
CA ILE A 165 -13.76 -2.09 -2.54
C ILE A 165 -12.62 -2.96 -3.12
N ARG A 166 -12.60 -4.26 -2.81
CA ARG A 166 -11.67 -5.23 -3.41
C ARG A 166 -11.97 -5.43 -4.88
N ARG A 167 -13.24 -5.64 -5.23
CA ARG A 167 -13.67 -5.84 -6.63
C ARG A 167 -13.27 -4.68 -7.52
N GLU A 168 -13.45 -3.44 -7.07
CA GLU A 168 -13.03 -2.26 -7.83
C GLU A 168 -11.50 -2.28 -8.10
N ALA A 169 -10.69 -2.69 -7.12
CA ALA A 169 -9.25 -2.81 -7.28
C ALA A 169 -8.84 -3.97 -8.20
N LEU A 170 -9.50 -5.12 -8.10
CA LEU A 170 -9.31 -6.26 -8.99
C LEU A 170 -9.59 -5.87 -10.44
N GLU A 171 -10.72 -5.21 -10.69
CA GLU A 171 -11.10 -4.73 -12.02
C GLU A 171 -10.11 -3.70 -12.57
N ARG A 172 -9.63 -2.77 -11.74
CA ARG A 172 -8.56 -1.83 -12.12
C ARG A 172 -7.27 -2.55 -12.48
N ALA A 173 -6.81 -3.48 -11.65
CA ALA A 173 -5.59 -4.27 -11.89
C ALA A 173 -5.69 -5.05 -13.21
N ARG A 174 -6.83 -5.72 -13.43
CA ARG A 174 -7.13 -6.43 -14.68
C ARG A 174 -7.15 -5.50 -15.89
N ASP A 175 -7.80 -4.35 -15.81
CA ASP A 175 -7.98 -3.52 -17.00
C ASP A 175 -6.70 -2.72 -17.34
N ASN A 176 -5.86 -2.38 -16.35
CA ASN A 176 -4.64 -1.61 -16.53
C ASN A 176 -3.36 -2.44 -16.77
N GLY A 177 -3.37 -3.76 -16.49
CA GLY A 177 -2.21 -4.64 -16.66
C GLY A 177 -1.13 -4.50 -15.58
N ASN A 178 -1.39 -3.73 -14.52
CA ASN A 178 -0.44 -3.34 -13.49
C ASN A 178 -1.04 -3.52 -12.09
N THR A 179 -0.26 -3.22 -11.06
CA THR A 179 -0.77 -3.28 -9.69
C THR A 179 -1.88 -2.26 -9.44
N ALA A 180 -2.87 -2.65 -8.64
CA ALA A 180 -3.86 -1.73 -8.09
C ALA A 180 -4.05 -1.97 -6.60
N ILE A 181 -4.16 -0.88 -5.83
CA ILE A 181 -4.41 -0.91 -4.39
C ILE A 181 -5.91 -0.67 -4.15
N SER A 182 -6.48 -1.37 -3.19
CA SER A 182 -7.85 -1.15 -2.71
C SER A 182 -8.01 0.16 -1.93
N GLY A 183 -9.25 0.57 -1.70
CA GLY A 183 -9.52 1.53 -0.62
C GLY A 183 -9.22 0.92 0.76
N LYS A 184 -9.41 1.75 1.80
CA LYS A 184 -9.34 1.32 3.20
C LYS A 184 -10.46 0.31 3.48
N LEU A 185 -10.11 -0.85 4.01
CA LEU A 185 -11.06 -1.89 4.39
C LEU A 185 -10.58 -2.69 5.61
N THR A 186 -11.49 -3.34 6.32
CA THR A 186 -11.12 -4.33 7.35
C THR A 186 -10.83 -5.66 6.67
N LEU A 187 -9.63 -6.19 6.85
CA LEU A 187 -9.24 -7.44 6.20
C LEU A 187 -10.02 -8.61 6.82
N VAL A 188 -10.36 -9.63 6.03
CA VAL A 188 -11.11 -10.81 6.54
C VAL A 188 -10.39 -11.51 7.69
N GLN A 189 -9.06 -11.44 7.68
CA GLN A 189 -8.19 -11.96 8.73
C GLN A 189 -8.19 -11.17 10.04
N GLU A 190 -8.69 -9.93 10.03
CA GLU A 190 -8.73 -9.01 11.18
C GLU A 190 -10.04 -9.15 11.94
N ILE A 191 -9.99 -9.79 13.11
CA ILE A 191 -11.15 -9.99 13.99
C ILE A 191 -10.86 -9.46 15.40
N GLY A 192 -11.93 -9.10 16.11
CA GLY A 192 -11.85 -8.71 17.52
C GLY A 192 -11.39 -7.27 17.77
N ALA A 193 -11.01 -6.98 19.01
CA ALA A 193 -10.67 -5.62 19.47
C ALA A 193 -9.40 -5.04 18.82
N GLU A 194 -8.59 -5.87 18.17
CA GLU A 194 -7.35 -5.49 17.50
C GLU A 194 -7.53 -5.33 15.98
N ALA A 195 -8.75 -5.39 15.45
CA ALA A 195 -8.99 -5.27 14.02
C ALA A 195 -8.45 -3.94 13.47
N GLN A 196 -7.43 -4.01 12.63
CA GLN A 196 -6.83 -2.84 12.00
C GLN A 196 -7.37 -2.62 10.59
N PRO A 197 -7.59 -1.36 10.19
CA PRO A 197 -7.85 -1.08 8.79
C PRO A 197 -6.60 -1.36 7.96
N GLY A 198 -6.80 -1.96 6.79
CA GLY A 198 -5.75 -2.21 5.81
C GLY A 198 -6.21 -1.89 4.39
N PHE A 199 -5.39 -2.30 3.45
CA PHE A 199 -5.69 -2.33 2.02
C PHE A 199 -5.05 -3.59 1.44
N VAL A 200 -5.46 -3.96 0.23
CA VAL A 200 -4.86 -5.06 -0.52
C VAL A 200 -4.29 -4.50 -1.82
N MET A 201 -3.07 -4.90 -2.16
CA MET A 201 -2.47 -4.61 -3.47
C MET A 201 -2.61 -5.86 -4.35
N PHE A 202 -3.19 -5.71 -5.53
CA PHE A 202 -3.42 -6.80 -6.48
C PHE A 202 -2.54 -6.64 -7.70
N MET A 203 -2.05 -7.75 -8.24
CA MET A 203 -1.36 -7.82 -9.52
C MET A 203 -1.99 -8.92 -10.38
N PRO A 204 -2.40 -8.63 -11.63
CA PRO A 204 -3.11 -9.60 -12.47
C PRO A 204 -2.14 -10.63 -13.07
N ILE A 205 -2.65 -11.83 -13.33
CA ILE A 205 -1.99 -12.88 -14.10
C ILE A 205 -2.83 -13.16 -15.33
N TYR A 206 -2.22 -13.06 -16.52
CA TYR A 206 -2.87 -13.34 -17.79
C TYR A 206 -2.43 -14.70 -18.36
N ARG A 207 -3.16 -15.21 -19.34
CA ARG A 207 -2.82 -16.45 -20.02
C ARG A 207 -1.56 -16.22 -20.87
N GLY A 208 -0.45 -16.81 -20.43
CA GLY A 208 0.86 -16.65 -21.04
C GLY A 208 1.63 -15.42 -20.52
N ALA A 209 2.95 -15.43 -20.70
CA ALA A 209 3.86 -14.45 -20.09
C ALA A 209 3.84 -13.03 -20.70
N ARG A 210 2.89 -12.73 -21.59
CA ARG A 210 2.79 -11.41 -22.26
C ARG A 210 1.53 -10.70 -21.80
N ASP A 211 1.69 -9.50 -21.23
CA ASP A 211 0.57 -8.61 -20.90
C ASP A 211 -0.20 -8.23 -22.18
N PRO A 212 -1.51 -8.54 -22.28
CA PRO A 212 -2.31 -8.15 -23.42
C PRO A 212 -2.42 -6.62 -23.53
N VAL A 213 -2.32 -6.09 -24.76
CA VAL A 213 -2.21 -4.64 -24.99
C VAL A 213 -3.54 -3.91 -24.77
N ASP A 214 -4.69 -4.58 -24.95
CA ASP A 214 -6.01 -3.96 -24.84
C ASP A 214 -6.86 -4.54 -23.67
N PRO A 215 -7.76 -3.74 -23.07
CA PRO A 215 -8.58 -4.17 -21.94
C PRO A 215 -9.50 -5.36 -22.23
N ALA A 216 -9.98 -5.52 -23.48
CA ALA A 216 -10.88 -6.61 -23.81
C ALA A 216 -10.14 -7.96 -23.79
N ARG A 217 -8.91 -8.00 -24.31
CA ARG A 217 -8.04 -9.16 -24.21
C ARG A 217 -7.58 -9.43 -22.79
N ARG A 218 -7.24 -8.40 -22.02
CA ARG A 218 -6.91 -8.58 -20.59
C ARG A 218 -8.04 -9.26 -19.81
N ARG A 219 -9.30 -8.88 -20.09
CA ARG A 219 -10.48 -9.54 -19.50
C ARG A 219 -10.62 -11.01 -19.93
N ALA A 220 -10.44 -11.30 -21.20
CA ALA A 220 -10.58 -12.66 -21.75
C ALA A 220 -9.42 -13.60 -21.37
N GLU A 221 -8.24 -13.04 -21.12
CA GLU A 221 -7.01 -13.77 -20.82
C GLU A 221 -6.68 -13.77 -19.33
N LEU A 222 -7.44 -13.11 -18.47
CA LEU A 222 -7.22 -13.13 -17.02
C LEU A 222 -7.36 -14.57 -16.47
N THR A 223 -6.37 -14.98 -15.68
CA THR A 223 -6.32 -16.30 -15.03
C THR A 223 -6.31 -16.22 -13.51
N GLY A 224 -5.92 -15.09 -12.94
CA GLY A 224 -5.89 -14.91 -11.49
C GLY A 224 -5.20 -13.62 -11.08
N TYR A 225 -4.94 -13.50 -9.78
CA TYR A 225 -4.28 -12.37 -9.16
C TYR A 225 -3.31 -12.86 -8.08
N VAL A 226 -2.13 -12.25 -8.00
CA VAL A 226 -1.33 -12.26 -6.78
C VAL A 226 -1.72 -11.04 -5.94
N HIS A 227 -1.77 -11.18 -4.63
CA HIS A 227 -2.13 -10.09 -3.74
C HIS A 227 -1.29 -10.05 -2.45
N ALA A 228 -1.19 -8.86 -1.84
CA ALA A 228 -0.53 -8.61 -0.56
C ALA A 228 -1.36 -7.66 0.32
#